data_AF-A0A497GL67-F1
#
_entry.id   AF-A0A497GL67-F1
#
_cell.length_a   1.000
_cell.length_b   1.000
_cell.length_c   1.000
_cell.angle_alpha   90.00
_cell.angle_beta   90.00
_cell.angle_gamma   90.00
#
_symmetry.space_group_name_H-M   'P 1'
#
loop_
_entity.id
_entity.type
_entity.pdbx_description
1 polymer ?
#
loop_
_entity_poly.entity_id
_entity_poly.type
_entity_poly.pdbx_seq_one_letter_code
_entity_poly.pdbx_strand_id
1 'polypeptide(L)'
;MNEIRRIVPTILVLVLLLAIINTCNLTKAQELTYEITDTEIVVTGATFEIHISKGGGINAYYFMGYPVLGTLGEGVAINIWDRDWSAHPTTRAEVIKDPEVKMYDWGLMIKTYSRVENPNKNLFYKYTTVHKIYKSGAVVISTVVEAYKDSDFAGGAILITFPCQFYKSGKVFAYRQGDISFKVEELPPEYNPEAEQEGFVISSGTLDSGYLVMPPEGKINVIIVYVDPPEIKYLEVSDARAWGNDYFYLCSWVAPDWTGLNLIPISAGDSHNFTWIVFPHNNGPSFSERFIKILNEGKRANDYILKVEKIAKSAKAKEDLKKAKEMLSKLLDAICSGDLDKAEGYATDAYKYARSAYSTEATRAGIRYIVIPIVICVALYGIAAKKWKGGEPEEIEEGK
;
A
#
# COMPACT_ATOMS: atom_id res chain seq x y z
N MET A 1 8.04 22.62 -57.64
CA MET A 1 7.32 23.11 -56.44
C MET A 1 6.13 22.27 -55.98
N ASN A 2 5.58 21.36 -56.81
CA ASN A 2 4.43 20.52 -56.42
C ASN A 2 4.80 19.22 -55.68
N GLU A 3 6.02 18.70 -55.83
CA GLU A 3 6.40 17.44 -55.17
C GLU A 3 6.77 17.63 -53.70
N ILE A 4 7.52 18.69 -53.37
CA ILE A 4 7.91 19.02 -51.98
C ILE A 4 6.66 19.32 -51.12
N ARG A 5 5.62 19.93 -51.69
CA ARG A 5 4.33 20.18 -51.00
C ARG A 5 3.54 18.90 -50.69
N ARG A 6 3.77 17.80 -51.41
CA ARG A 6 3.16 16.49 -51.13
C ARG A 6 3.97 15.67 -50.14
N ILE A 7 5.30 15.81 -50.15
CA ILE A 7 6.21 15.04 -49.28
C ILE A 7 6.08 15.45 -47.80
N VAL A 8 5.96 16.75 -47.51
CA VAL A 8 5.86 17.27 -46.13
C VAL A 8 4.66 16.70 -45.35
N PRO A 9 3.41 16.71 -45.86
CA PRO A 9 2.28 16.11 -45.14
C PRO A 9 2.40 14.59 -45.03
N THR A 10 3.02 13.89 -46.00
CA THR A 10 3.24 12.44 -45.92
C THR A 10 4.24 12.08 -44.83
N ILE A 11 5.33 12.85 -44.68
CA ILE A 11 6.30 12.67 -43.59
C ILE A 11 5.65 12.95 -42.24
N LEU A 12 4.83 14.00 -42.12
CA LEU A 12 4.11 14.32 -40.88
C LEU A 12 3.14 13.21 -40.48
N VAL A 13 2.40 12.64 -41.44
CA VAL A 13 1.52 11.49 -41.20
C VAL A 13 2.32 10.24 -40.83
N LEU A 14 3.50 10.03 -41.43
CA LEU A 14 4.38 8.90 -41.08
C LEU A 14 4.97 9.06 -39.67
N VAL A 15 5.35 10.27 -39.28
CA VAL A 15 5.84 10.59 -37.92
C VAL A 15 4.70 10.45 -36.90
N LEU A 16 3.48 10.88 -37.24
CA LEU A 16 2.30 10.65 -36.41
C LEU A 16 1.98 9.15 -36.28
N LEU A 17 2.03 8.40 -37.39
CA LEU A 17 1.82 6.95 -37.40
C LEU A 17 2.91 6.23 -36.60
N LEU A 18 4.18 6.61 -36.70
CA LEU A 18 5.28 6.06 -35.90
C LEU A 18 5.12 6.40 -34.40
N ALA A 19 4.64 7.60 -34.07
CA ALA A 19 4.28 7.97 -32.69
C ALA A 19 3.07 7.18 -32.17
N ILE A 20 2.09 6.88 -33.02
CA ILE A 20 0.92 6.04 -32.69
C ILE A 20 1.34 4.56 -32.57
N ILE A 21 2.27 4.07 -33.38
CA ILE A 21 2.78 2.69 -33.30
C ILE A 21 3.64 2.49 -32.04
N ASN A 22 4.38 3.52 -31.60
CA ASN A 22 5.12 3.48 -30.33
C ASN A 22 4.22 3.67 -29.08
N THR A 23 2.97 4.12 -29.24
CA THR A 23 2.00 4.25 -28.14
C THR A 23 0.99 3.10 -28.12
N CYS A 24 0.77 2.43 -29.25
CA CYS A 24 0.11 1.14 -29.32
C CYS A 24 1.13 0.01 -29.21
N ASN A 25 1.66 -0.20 -28.01
CA ASN A 25 2.06 -1.56 -27.62
C ASN A 25 0.76 -2.39 -27.53
N LEU A 26 0.27 -2.85 -28.70
CA LEU A 26 -0.54 -4.05 -28.81
C LEU A 26 0.37 -5.25 -28.54
N THR A 27 1.00 -5.29 -27.38
CA THR A 27 1.47 -6.55 -26.82
C THR A 27 0.21 -7.31 -26.46
N LYS A 28 -0.16 -8.27 -27.33
CA LYS A 28 -0.88 -9.46 -26.87
C LYS A 28 -0.29 -9.79 -25.51
N ALA A 29 -1.11 -9.80 -24.45
CA ALA A 29 -0.66 -10.09 -23.10
C ALA A 29 0.26 -11.32 -23.15
N GLN A 30 1.57 -11.10 -23.03
CA GLN A 30 2.49 -12.22 -22.89
C GLN A 30 2.14 -12.84 -21.55
N GLU A 31 1.85 -14.14 -21.57
CA GLU A 31 1.70 -14.89 -20.34
C GLU A 31 2.99 -14.77 -19.54
N LEU A 32 2.86 -14.67 -18.22
CA LEU A 32 4.03 -14.69 -17.35
C LEU A 32 4.67 -16.07 -17.46
N THR A 33 5.99 -16.10 -17.61
CA THR A 33 6.78 -17.33 -17.51
C THR A 33 7.56 -17.31 -16.21
N TYR A 34 7.90 -18.49 -15.70
CA TYR A 34 8.76 -18.60 -14.52
C TYR A 34 9.74 -19.76 -14.65
N GLU A 35 10.89 -19.60 -14.01
CA GLU A 35 11.92 -20.62 -13.83
C GLU A 35 12.24 -20.73 -12.33
N ILE A 36 12.32 -21.96 -11.82
CA ILE A 36 12.73 -22.21 -10.44
C ILE A 36 14.17 -22.72 -10.48
N THR A 37 15.09 -21.94 -9.92
CA THR A 37 16.50 -22.31 -9.76
C THR A 37 16.73 -22.92 -8.38
N ASP A 38 17.98 -23.15 -7.99
CA ASP A 38 18.30 -23.63 -6.64
C ASP A 38 17.93 -22.60 -5.56
N THR A 39 18.14 -21.31 -5.83
CA THR A 39 18.02 -20.23 -4.84
C THR A 39 16.82 -19.31 -5.04
N GLU A 40 16.26 -19.26 -6.24
CA GLU A 40 15.24 -18.26 -6.60
C GLU A 40 14.17 -18.79 -7.56
N ILE A 41 13.11 -18.00 -7.70
CA ILE A 41 12.10 -18.11 -8.73
C ILE A 41 12.22 -16.85 -9.59
N VAL A 42 12.64 -17.03 -10.84
CA VAL A 42 12.75 -15.94 -11.83
C VAL A 42 11.43 -15.87 -12.57
N VAL A 43 10.77 -14.71 -12.54
CA VAL A 43 9.49 -14.47 -13.19
C VAL A 43 9.70 -13.43 -14.29
N THR A 44 9.37 -13.80 -15.52
CA THR A 44 9.55 -12.94 -16.69
C THR A 44 8.18 -12.54 -17.24
N GLY A 45 7.99 -11.24 -17.41
CA GLY A 45 6.86 -10.63 -18.10
C GLY A 45 7.32 -9.87 -19.34
N ALA A 46 6.39 -9.17 -20.00
CA ALA A 46 6.68 -8.48 -21.26
C ALA A 46 7.76 -7.39 -21.14
N THR A 47 7.79 -6.69 -20.01
CA THR A 47 8.70 -5.56 -19.78
C THR A 47 9.47 -5.69 -18.47
N PHE A 48 9.42 -6.84 -17.81
CA PHE A 48 10.01 -6.99 -16.49
C PHE A 48 10.53 -8.41 -16.24
N GLU A 49 11.46 -8.49 -15.29
CA GLU A 49 11.99 -9.73 -14.74
C GLU A 49 12.12 -9.55 -13.22
N ILE A 50 11.66 -10.54 -12.45
CA ILE A 50 11.64 -10.47 -10.99
C ILE A 50 12.31 -11.71 -10.44
N HIS A 51 13.35 -11.52 -9.63
CA HIS A 51 14.08 -12.58 -8.95
C HIS A 51 13.57 -12.67 -7.52
N ILE A 52 12.73 -13.67 -7.25
CA ILE A 52 12.15 -13.92 -5.93
C ILE A 52 13.01 -14.95 -5.20
N SER A 53 13.54 -14.60 -4.03
CA SER A 53 14.28 -15.56 -3.22
C SER A 53 13.34 -16.65 -2.72
N LYS A 54 13.80 -17.91 -2.71
CA LYS A 54 13.08 -18.99 -2.02
C LYS A 54 12.98 -18.75 -0.50
N GLY A 55 13.85 -17.91 0.06
CA GLY A 55 13.75 -17.41 1.43
C GLY A 55 12.58 -16.44 1.65
N GLY A 56 12.02 -15.87 0.58
CA GLY A 56 11.03 -14.79 0.62
C GLY A 56 11.61 -13.44 0.18
N GLY A 57 10.73 -12.49 -0.13
CA GLY A 57 11.14 -11.20 -0.68
C GLY A 57 11.66 -11.26 -2.12
N ILE A 58 12.07 -10.11 -2.64
CA ILE A 58 12.58 -9.93 -4.01
C ILE A 58 14.07 -9.57 -3.94
N ASN A 59 14.93 -10.40 -4.53
CA ASN A 59 16.37 -10.14 -4.64
C ASN A 59 16.65 -8.99 -5.61
N ALA A 60 15.98 -9.01 -6.76
CA ALA A 60 16.11 -8.01 -7.82
C ALA A 60 14.82 -7.89 -8.62
N TYR A 61 14.49 -6.66 -9.01
CA TYR A 61 13.43 -6.36 -9.95
C TYR A 61 14.04 -5.58 -11.11
N TYR A 62 13.99 -6.15 -12.32
CA TYR A 62 14.32 -5.47 -13.56
C TYR A 62 13.05 -4.98 -14.27
N PHE A 63 13.03 -3.71 -14.68
CA PHE A 63 11.97 -3.15 -15.51
C PHE A 63 12.58 -2.47 -16.73
N MET A 64 12.12 -2.86 -17.92
CA MET A 64 12.69 -2.47 -19.22
C MET A 64 14.21 -2.72 -19.32
N GLY A 65 14.70 -3.77 -18.65
CA GLY A 65 16.12 -4.13 -18.57
C GLY A 65 16.96 -3.35 -17.55
N TYR A 66 16.36 -2.41 -16.80
CA TYR A 66 17.04 -1.66 -15.74
C TYR A 66 16.73 -2.28 -14.37
N PRO A 67 17.72 -2.51 -13.47
CA PRO A 67 17.45 -2.96 -12.11
C PRO A 67 16.89 -1.79 -11.30
N VAL A 68 15.58 -1.82 -11.07
CA VAL A 68 14.84 -0.73 -10.43
C VAL A 68 14.70 -0.92 -8.93
N LEU A 69 14.67 -2.17 -8.46
CA LEU A 69 14.64 -2.50 -7.04
C LEU A 69 15.53 -3.70 -6.78
N GLY A 70 15.96 -3.81 -5.53
CA GLY A 70 16.71 -4.94 -5.02
C GLY A 70 18.19 -4.87 -5.37
N THR A 71 19.02 -4.95 -4.34
CA THR A 71 20.46 -5.19 -4.43
C THR A 71 20.82 -6.49 -3.71
N LEU A 72 21.98 -7.06 -4.08
CA LEU A 72 22.40 -8.40 -3.67
C LEU A 72 22.29 -8.62 -2.14
N GLY A 73 21.24 -9.36 -1.78
CA GLY A 73 21.04 -9.95 -0.46
C GLY A 73 20.26 -9.12 0.58
N GLU A 74 19.93 -7.85 0.32
CA GLU A 74 18.95 -7.11 1.14
C GLU A 74 17.60 -7.01 0.42
N GLY A 75 17.61 -6.64 -0.87
CA GLY A 75 16.43 -6.76 -1.73
C GLY A 75 15.23 -5.88 -1.35
N VAL A 76 14.03 -6.39 -1.62
CA VAL A 76 12.74 -5.95 -1.06
C VAL A 76 12.29 -7.04 -0.09
N ALA A 77 12.38 -6.76 1.21
CA ALA A 77 12.28 -7.80 2.23
C ALA A 77 11.71 -7.26 3.55
N ILE A 78 11.20 -8.17 4.39
CA ILE A 78 11.23 -7.95 5.84
C ILE A 78 12.67 -8.18 6.29
N ASN A 79 13.21 -7.23 7.06
CA ASN A 79 14.51 -7.33 7.68
C ASN A 79 14.36 -7.20 9.20
N ILE A 80 14.98 -8.12 9.94
CA ILE A 80 15.01 -8.10 11.40
C ILE A 80 16.48 -8.02 11.82
N TRP A 81 16.81 -7.05 12.65
CA TRP A 81 18.15 -6.90 13.21
C TRP A 81 18.22 -7.56 14.57
N ASP A 82 19.23 -8.38 14.80
CA ASP A 82 19.54 -8.88 16.15
C ASP A 82 20.05 -7.76 17.07
N ARG A 83 20.27 -8.09 18.34
CA ARG A 83 20.79 -7.15 19.36
C ARG A 83 22.19 -6.60 19.06
N ASP A 84 22.93 -7.19 18.13
CA ASP A 84 24.22 -6.68 17.66
C ASP A 84 24.07 -5.85 16.36
N TRP A 85 22.84 -5.56 15.93
CA TRP A 85 22.53 -4.89 14.68
C TRP A 85 22.99 -5.64 13.42
N SER A 86 23.11 -6.97 13.48
CA SER A 86 23.27 -7.78 12.27
C SER A 86 21.91 -8.02 11.61
N ALA A 87 21.83 -7.76 10.30
CA ALA A 87 20.61 -7.88 9.52
C ALA A 87 20.29 -9.33 9.13
N HIS A 88 19.03 -9.73 9.25
CA HIS A 88 18.51 -11.04 8.86
C HIS A 88 17.32 -10.87 7.91
N PRO A 89 17.55 -10.51 6.63
CA PRO A 89 16.48 -10.29 5.68
C PRO A 89 15.88 -11.61 5.19
N THR A 90 14.57 -11.59 4.93
CA THR A 90 13.84 -12.75 4.36
C THR A 90 14.46 -13.27 3.06
N THR A 91 15.10 -12.43 2.26
CA THR A 91 15.84 -12.83 1.04
C THR A 91 17.00 -13.79 1.29
N ARG A 92 17.54 -13.83 2.51
CA ARG A 92 18.63 -14.73 2.95
C ARG A 92 18.18 -15.79 3.96
N ALA A 93 16.89 -15.87 4.26
CA ALA A 93 16.36 -16.83 5.22
C ALA A 93 16.52 -18.29 4.73
N GLU A 94 16.68 -19.22 5.67
CA GLU A 94 16.81 -20.65 5.38
C GLU A 94 15.49 -21.18 4.81
N VAL A 95 15.54 -21.79 3.63
CA VAL A 95 14.37 -22.39 2.99
C VAL A 95 13.98 -23.66 3.73
N ILE A 96 12.73 -23.74 4.20
CA ILE A 96 12.24 -24.92 4.95
C ILE A 96 11.31 -25.81 4.12
N LYS A 97 10.84 -25.32 2.98
CA LYS A 97 9.98 -26.06 2.03
C LYS A 97 10.09 -25.41 0.65
N ASP A 98 9.99 -26.24 -0.39
CA ASP A 98 9.91 -25.77 -1.77
C ASP A 98 8.76 -24.78 -2.00
N PRO A 99 8.96 -23.78 -2.89
CA PRO A 99 7.94 -22.79 -3.20
C PRO A 99 6.73 -23.43 -3.90
N GLU A 100 5.53 -22.96 -3.55
CA GLU A 100 4.30 -23.27 -4.28
C GLU A 100 4.05 -22.20 -5.33
N VAL A 101 3.87 -22.61 -6.59
CA VAL A 101 3.67 -21.69 -7.71
C VAL A 101 2.35 -22.02 -8.42
N LYS A 102 1.51 -20.99 -8.63
CA LYS A 102 0.22 -21.16 -9.30
C LYS A 102 -0.08 -20.01 -10.26
N MET A 103 -0.37 -20.37 -11.51
CA MET A 103 -0.83 -19.45 -12.55
C MET A 103 -2.33 -19.18 -12.41
N TYR A 104 -2.71 -17.94 -12.73
CA TYR A 104 -4.07 -17.45 -12.79
C TYR A 104 -4.24 -16.54 -14.01
N ASP A 105 -5.49 -16.26 -14.40
CA ASP A 105 -5.76 -15.35 -15.52
C ASP A 105 -5.17 -13.95 -15.31
N TRP A 106 -5.10 -13.49 -14.07
CA TRP A 106 -4.54 -12.19 -13.69
C TRP A 106 -3.00 -12.17 -13.63
N GLY A 107 -2.34 -13.32 -13.49
CA GLY A 107 -0.89 -13.39 -13.30
C GLY A 107 -0.43 -14.65 -12.56
N LEU A 108 0.57 -14.49 -11.69
CA LEU A 108 1.26 -15.57 -11.01
C LEU A 108 1.21 -15.38 -9.49
N MET A 109 0.93 -16.44 -8.74
CA MET A 109 1.10 -16.49 -7.30
C MET A 109 2.28 -17.39 -6.95
N ILE A 110 3.22 -16.89 -6.14
CA ILE A 110 4.31 -17.68 -5.56
C ILE A 110 4.20 -17.61 -4.06
N LYS A 111 4.28 -18.76 -3.38
CA LYS A 111 4.31 -18.86 -1.92
C LYS A 111 5.59 -19.55 -1.47
N THR A 112 6.39 -18.85 -0.66
CA THR A 112 7.66 -19.34 -0.12
C THR A 112 7.55 -19.60 1.37
N TYR A 113 8.47 -20.43 1.88
CA TYR A 113 8.50 -20.87 3.26
C TYR A 113 9.95 -20.87 3.74
N SER A 114 10.23 -20.08 4.76
CA SER A 114 11.59 -19.96 5.30
C SER A 114 11.60 -19.75 6.80
N ARG A 115 12.80 -19.77 7.37
CA ARG A 115 13.04 -19.41 8.78
C ARG A 115 14.36 -18.68 8.95
N VAL A 116 14.43 -17.91 10.03
CA VAL A 116 15.68 -17.43 10.62
C VAL A 116 15.77 -18.06 12.01
N GLU A 117 16.86 -18.79 12.24
CA GLU A 117 17.16 -19.43 13.52
C GLU A 117 18.59 -19.06 13.94
N ASN A 118 18.71 -18.25 14.98
CA ASN A 118 19.99 -17.92 15.61
C ASN A 118 19.86 -18.01 17.14
N PRO A 119 20.11 -19.20 17.72
CA PRO A 119 19.96 -19.42 19.15
C PRO A 119 20.85 -18.53 20.01
N ASN A 120 22.04 -18.15 19.51
CA ASN A 120 22.97 -17.28 20.24
C ASN A 120 22.47 -15.84 20.36
N LYS A 121 21.49 -15.46 19.54
CA LYS A 121 20.89 -14.12 19.48
C LYS A 121 19.42 -14.10 19.86
N ASN A 122 18.87 -15.24 20.29
CA ASN A 122 17.43 -15.41 20.53
C ASN A 122 16.57 -14.99 19.33
N LEU A 123 16.95 -15.32 18.10
CA LEU A 123 16.11 -15.07 16.92
C LEU A 123 15.50 -16.37 16.41
N PHE A 124 14.17 -16.47 16.46
CA PHE A 124 13.44 -17.69 16.08
C PHE A 124 12.18 -17.36 15.29
N TYR A 125 12.35 -17.00 14.02
CA TYR A 125 11.25 -16.63 13.14
C TYR A 125 11.01 -17.63 12.02
N LYS A 126 9.74 -17.87 11.71
CA LYS A 126 9.30 -18.50 10.46
C LYS A 126 8.61 -17.45 9.60
N TYR A 127 8.80 -17.58 8.30
CA TYR A 127 8.18 -16.72 7.31
C TYR A 127 7.38 -17.55 6.32
N THR A 128 6.18 -17.08 6.03
CA THR A 128 5.42 -17.50 4.86
C THR A 128 5.16 -16.26 4.01
N THR A 129 5.79 -16.18 2.84
CA THR A 129 5.63 -15.03 1.95
C THR A 129 4.85 -15.42 0.70
N VAL A 130 3.80 -14.68 0.40
CA VAL A 130 3.02 -14.77 -0.83
C VAL A 130 3.33 -13.56 -1.71
N HIS A 131 3.78 -13.82 -2.93
CA HIS A 131 3.94 -12.83 -3.99
C HIS A 131 2.82 -13.03 -5.01
N LYS A 132 1.88 -12.07 -5.12
CA LYS A 132 0.94 -12.00 -6.24
C LYS A 132 1.50 -11.04 -7.28
N ILE A 133 1.96 -11.59 -8.40
CA ILE A 133 2.60 -10.86 -9.50
C ILE A 133 1.59 -10.74 -10.64
N TYR A 134 1.22 -9.51 -10.97
CA TYR A 134 0.27 -9.25 -12.03
C TYR A 134 0.98 -9.16 -13.38
N LYS A 135 0.24 -9.40 -14.46
CA LYS A 135 0.76 -9.24 -15.84
C LYS A 135 1.30 -7.83 -16.15
N SER A 136 0.91 -6.83 -15.37
CA SER A 136 1.41 -5.45 -15.42
C SER A 136 2.82 -5.26 -14.85
N GLY A 137 3.30 -6.17 -14.00
CA GLY A 137 4.50 -6.02 -13.17
C GLY A 137 4.23 -5.54 -11.74
N ALA A 138 3.00 -5.19 -11.38
CA ALA A 138 2.69 -4.94 -9.97
C ALA A 138 2.89 -6.21 -9.15
N VAL A 139 3.48 -6.09 -7.96
CA VAL A 139 3.65 -7.20 -7.01
C VAL A 139 3.03 -6.81 -5.69
N VAL A 140 2.05 -7.61 -5.24
CA VAL A 140 1.57 -7.56 -3.85
C VAL A 140 2.34 -8.62 -3.07
N ILE A 141 3.04 -8.19 -2.03
CA ILE A 141 3.88 -9.02 -1.17
C ILE A 141 3.19 -9.10 0.18
N SER A 142 2.84 -10.31 0.62
CA SER A 142 2.29 -10.58 1.95
C SER A 142 3.19 -11.54 2.69
N THR A 143 3.81 -11.10 3.79
CA THR A 143 4.70 -11.93 4.61
C THR A 143 4.13 -12.08 6.01
N VAL A 144 3.79 -13.32 6.37
CA VAL A 144 3.52 -13.68 7.77
C VAL A 144 4.85 -13.92 8.46
N VAL A 145 5.12 -13.16 9.51
CA VAL A 145 6.23 -13.37 10.45
C VAL A 145 5.65 -14.06 11.69
N GLU A 146 6.17 -15.22 12.06
CA GLU A 146 5.77 -15.99 13.24
C GLU A 146 6.99 -16.21 14.14
N ALA A 147 6.91 -15.84 15.42
CA ALA A 147 7.89 -16.24 16.42
C ALA A 147 7.57 -17.66 16.89
N TYR A 148 8.35 -18.67 16.47
CA TYR A 148 8.08 -20.06 16.88
C TYR A 148 8.73 -20.45 18.22
N LYS A 149 9.56 -19.55 18.76
CA LYS A 149 10.04 -19.49 20.15
C LYS A 149 10.12 -18.02 20.56
N ASP A 150 10.17 -17.77 21.86
CA ASP A 150 10.42 -16.44 22.38
C ASP A 150 11.70 -15.87 21.75
N SER A 151 11.56 -14.70 21.14
CA SER A 151 12.58 -14.07 20.32
C SER A 151 12.92 -12.68 20.83
N ASP A 152 14.11 -12.19 20.51
CA ASP A 152 14.58 -10.87 20.86
C ASP A 152 15.29 -10.21 19.68
N PHE A 153 15.13 -8.90 19.51
CA PHE A 153 15.62 -8.16 18.35
C PHE A 153 15.88 -6.67 18.69
N ALA A 154 16.73 -6.01 17.89
CA ALA A 154 16.97 -4.57 18.02
C ALA A 154 15.96 -3.73 17.22
N GLY A 155 15.61 -4.19 16.01
CA GLY A 155 14.55 -3.57 15.21
C GLY A 155 14.07 -4.46 14.07
N GLY A 156 13.01 -4.02 13.41
CA GLY A 156 12.50 -4.69 12.22
C GLY A 156 11.83 -3.71 11.27
N ALA A 157 12.01 -3.93 9.97
CA ALA A 157 11.53 -3.04 8.93
C ALA A 157 11.09 -3.79 7.67
N ILE A 158 10.19 -3.18 6.90
CA ILE A 158 10.08 -3.46 5.47
C ILE A 158 11.18 -2.63 4.79
N LEU A 159 12.20 -3.30 4.27
CA LEU A 159 13.35 -2.70 3.62
C LEU A 159 13.19 -2.80 2.10
N ILE A 160 13.36 -1.67 1.41
CA ILE A 160 13.31 -1.60 -0.06
C ILE A 160 14.58 -0.93 -0.54
N THR A 161 15.47 -1.70 -1.16
CA THR A 161 16.73 -1.20 -1.72
C THR A 161 16.59 -0.81 -3.19
N PHE A 162 17.32 0.23 -3.62
CA PHE A 162 17.36 0.68 -5.01
C PHE A 162 18.75 1.23 -5.39
N PRO A 163 19.33 0.84 -6.54
CA PRO A 163 20.76 1.09 -6.80
C PRO A 163 21.09 2.57 -7.04
N CYS A 164 22.18 3.07 -6.43
CA CYS A 164 22.60 4.47 -6.57
C CYS A 164 22.89 4.85 -8.02
N GLN A 165 23.45 3.95 -8.81
CA GLN A 165 23.78 4.22 -10.21
C GLN A 165 22.57 4.63 -11.06
N PHE A 166 21.37 4.13 -10.72
CA PHE A 166 20.13 4.45 -11.44
C PHE A 166 19.33 5.56 -10.77
N TYR A 167 19.47 5.74 -9.46
CA TYR A 167 18.66 6.69 -8.68
C TYR A 167 19.41 7.94 -8.21
N LYS A 168 20.71 8.08 -8.49
CA LYS A 168 21.43 9.35 -8.26
C LYS A 168 20.74 10.49 -9.01
N SER A 169 20.47 11.59 -8.31
CA SER A 169 19.61 12.71 -8.79
C SER A 169 18.17 12.31 -9.13
N GLY A 170 17.72 11.15 -8.67
CA GLY A 170 16.31 10.75 -8.69
C GLY A 170 15.52 11.40 -7.56
N LYS A 171 14.21 11.13 -7.51
CA LYS A 171 13.29 11.74 -6.55
C LYS A 171 12.53 10.70 -5.74
N VAL A 172 12.12 11.09 -4.54
CA VAL A 172 11.23 10.31 -3.68
C VAL A 172 10.05 11.19 -3.26
N PHE A 173 8.84 10.71 -3.48
CA PHE A 173 7.61 11.36 -3.02
C PHE A 173 6.91 10.43 -2.04
N ALA A 174 6.73 10.89 -0.80
CA ALA A 174 6.04 10.14 0.25
C ALA A 174 4.70 10.81 0.58
N TYR A 175 3.66 10.00 0.69
CA TYR A 175 2.28 10.43 0.94
C TYR A 175 1.73 9.81 2.22
N ARG A 176 0.95 10.62 2.94
CA ARG A 176 0.16 10.23 4.09
C ARG A 176 -1.29 10.64 3.84
N GLN A 177 -2.17 9.66 3.75
CA GLN A 177 -3.62 9.78 3.58
C GLN A 177 -4.06 10.62 2.37
N GLY A 178 -3.19 10.69 1.36
CA GLY A 178 -3.39 11.44 0.12
C GLY A 178 -2.62 12.76 0.03
N ASP A 179 -2.04 13.22 1.13
CA ASP A 179 -1.24 14.45 1.17
C ASP A 179 0.26 14.11 1.17
N ILE A 180 1.10 14.98 0.60
CA ILE A 180 2.56 14.79 0.63
C ILE A 180 3.03 14.93 2.08
N SER A 181 3.64 13.88 2.63
CA SER A 181 4.28 13.94 3.95
C SER A 181 5.67 14.54 3.86
N PHE A 182 6.48 14.08 2.90
CA PHE A 182 7.80 14.63 2.61
C PHE A 182 8.18 14.30 1.17
N LYS A 183 9.20 14.99 0.67
CA LYS A 183 9.76 14.76 -0.66
C LYS A 183 11.28 14.92 -0.62
N VAL A 184 11.97 14.06 -1.36
CA VAL A 184 13.38 14.21 -1.70
C VAL A 184 13.42 14.63 -3.16
N GLU A 185 13.69 15.91 -3.42
CA GLU A 185 13.72 16.47 -4.77
C GLU A 185 14.93 16.00 -5.58
N GLU A 186 16.02 15.66 -4.89
CA GLU A 186 17.23 15.14 -5.51
C GLU A 186 17.97 14.21 -4.53
N LEU A 187 18.08 12.93 -4.90
CA LEU A 187 18.94 11.98 -4.21
C LEU A 187 20.41 12.33 -4.50
N PRO A 188 21.29 12.33 -3.48
CA PRO A 188 22.63 12.87 -3.63
C PRO A 188 23.46 12.04 -4.62
N PRO A 189 24.17 12.67 -5.59
CA PRO A 189 24.92 11.94 -6.59
C PRO A 189 26.10 11.16 -5.99
N GLU A 190 26.69 11.67 -4.92
CA GLU A 190 27.77 11.07 -4.15
C GLU A 190 27.38 10.99 -2.67
N TYR A 191 28.05 10.13 -1.91
CA TYR A 191 27.82 10.04 -0.47
C TYR A 191 28.20 11.36 0.21
N ASN A 192 27.29 11.92 1.01
CA ASN A 192 27.55 13.12 1.79
C ASN A 192 27.66 12.78 3.29
N PRO A 193 28.87 12.70 3.86
CA PRO A 193 29.06 12.40 5.29
C PRO A 193 28.57 13.50 6.24
N GLU A 194 28.21 14.68 5.72
CA GLU A 194 27.69 15.81 6.50
C GLU A 194 26.14 15.87 6.56
N ALA A 195 25.42 14.80 6.16
CA ALA A 195 23.96 14.74 6.19
C ALA A 195 23.36 14.80 7.62
N GLU A 196 22.19 15.45 7.76
CA GLU A 196 21.62 15.96 9.04
C GLU A 196 21.36 14.92 10.15
N GLN A 197 21.10 13.66 9.82
CA GLN A 197 20.81 12.60 10.80
C GLN A 197 21.75 11.41 10.59
N GLU A 198 22.72 11.28 11.51
CA GLU A 198 23.69 10.19 11.58
C GLU A 198 24.61 10.02 10.34
N GLY A 199 24.63 11.00 9.44
CA GLY A 199 25.46 11.02 8.24
C GLY A 199 24.92 10.17 7.07
N PHE A 200 23.75 9.53 7.21
CA PHE A 200 23.21 8.63 6.18
C PHE A 200 21.71 8.78 5.91
N VAL A 201 20.92 9.36 6.81
CA VAL A 201 19.49 9.59 6.58
C VAL A 201 19.31 10.86 5.75
N ILE A 202 18.68 10.72 4.59
CA ILE A 202 18.40 11.81 3.66
C ILE A 202 17.10 12.53 4.04
N SER A 203 16.06 11.76 4.40
CA SER A 203 14.77 12.30 4.85
C SER A 203 14.00 11.24 5.61
N SER A 204 13.13 11.65 6.53
CA SER A 204 12.29 10.74 7.30
C SER A 204 10.90 11.30 7.58
N GLY A 205 9.94 10.41 7.86
CA GLY A 205 8.57 10.82 8.19
C GLY A 205 7.58 9.66 8.28
N THR A 206 6.31 10.02 8.49
CA THR A 206 5.18 9.08 8.52
C THR A 206 4.50 9.01 7.16
N LEU A 207 4.27 7.81 6.62
CA LEU A 207 3.59 7.66 5.33
C LEU A 207 2.83 6.35 5.22
N ASP A 208 2.02 6.23 4.17
CA ASP A 208 1.35 4.98 3.81
C ASP A 208 1.58 4.56 2.36
N SER A 209 2.10 5.48 1.54
CA SER A 209 2.33 5.27 0.13
C SER A 209 3.36 6.27 -0.39
N GLY A 210 3.92 5.99 -1.55
CA GLY A 210 4.87 6.86 -2.20
C GLY A 210 5.32 6.33 -3.55
N TYR A 211 6.20 7.06 -4.20
CA TYR A 211 6.87 6.55 -5.39
C TYR A 211 8.28 7.12 -5.54
N LEU A 212 9.14 6.31 -6.16
CA LEU A 212 10.48 6.68 -6.59
C LEU A 212 10.44 7.11 -8.06
N VAL A 213 11.24 8.11 -8.43
CA VAL A 213 11.39 8.57 -9.81
C VAL A 213 12.84 8.38 -10.26
N MET A 214 13.03 7.57 -11.29
CA MET A 214 14.34 7.34 -11.89
C MET A 214 14.65 8.41 -12.96
N PRO A 215 15.86 9.00 -12.98
CA PRO A 215 16.30 9.93 -14.01
C PRO A 215 16.71 9.25 -15.34
N PRO A 216 16.82 10.01 -16.46
CA PRO A 216 16.29 11.37 -16.62
C PRO A 216 14.76 11.37 -16.42
N GLU A 217 14.24 12.41 -15.76
CA GLU A 217 12.95 12.44 -15.06
C GLU A 217 11.82 11.63 -15.73
N GLY A 218 11.21 10.74 -14.96
CA GLY A 218 9.94 10.09 -15.30
C GLY A 218 10.03 8.86 -16.20
N LYS A 219 11.24 8.44 -16.63
CA LYS A 219 11.43 7.26 -17.49
C LYS A 219 10.91 5.98 -16.85
N ILE A 220 11.21 5.76 -15.57
CA ILE A 220 10.64 4.69 -14.76
C ILE A 220 10.29 5.26 -13.40
N ASN A 221 9.10 4.93 -12.91
CA ASN A 221 8.64 5.26 -11.58
C ASN A 221 8.35 3.94 -10.85
N VAL A 222 8.54 3.92 -9.54
CA VAL A 222 8.25 2.75 -8.72
C VAL A 222 7.30 3.15 -7.62
N ILE A 223 6.05 2.71 -7.73
CA ILE A 223 5.03 2.93 -6.70
C ILE A 223 5.27 1.96 -5.55
N ILE A 224 5.15 2.46 -4.33
CA ILE A 224 5.27 1.69 -3.09
C ILE A 224 4.07 2.02 -2.21
N VAL A 225 3.33 1.01 -1.78
CA VAL A 225 2.15 1.20 -0.91
C VAL A 225 2.12 0.18 0.22
N TYR A 226 1.95 0.66 1.45
CA TYR A 226 1.72 -0.17 2.61
C TYR A 226 0.22 -0.42 2.80
N VAL A 227 -0.15 -1.69 2.89
CA VAL A 227 -1.52 -2.16 3.10
C VAL A 227 -1.69 -2.62 4.55
N ASP A 228 -0.73 -3.38 5.07
CA ASP A 228 -0.65 -3.80 6.47
C ASP A 228 0.82 -3.75 6.95
N PRO A 229 1.18 -2.86 7.89
CA PRO A 229 0.31 -1.85 8.49
C PRO A 229 -0.16 -0.80 7.47
N PRO A 230 -1.34 -0.19 7.65
CA PRO A 230 -1.88 0.79 6.70
C PRO A 230 -1.15 2.14 6.74
N GLU A 231 -0.27 2.37 7.72
CA GLU A 231 0.59 3.54 7.87
C GLU A 231 1.90 3.12 8.56
N ILE A 232 3.04 3.53 8.01
CA ILE A 232 4.36 3.43 8.60
C ILE A 232 4.63 4.73 9.33
N LYS A 233 4.78 4.63 10.66
CA LYS A 233 4.96 5.78 11.56
C LYS A 233 6.33 6.44 11.42
N TYR A 234 7.34 5.62 11.14
CA TYR A 234 8.70 6.09 10.92
C TYR A 234 9.32 5.36 9.74
N LEU A 235 9.46 6.08 8.63
CA LEU A 235 10.22 5.65 7.47
C LEU A 235 11.40 6.59 7.28
N GLU A 236 12.52 6.01 6.86
CA GLU A 236 13.70 6.75 6.42
C GLU A 236 14.00 6.47 4.95
N VAL A 237 14.38 7.51 4.23
CA VAL A 237 15.13 7.42 2.98
C VAL A 237 16.59 7.61 3.34
N SER A 238 17.42 6.61 3.06
CA SER A 238 18.80 6.59 3.54
C SER A 238 19.80 6.16 2.47
N ASP A 239 21.05 6.58 2.64
CA ASP A 239 22.16 6.32 1.75
C ASP A 239 23.08 5.23 2.31
N ALA A 240 23.03 4.04 1.74
CA ALA A 240 23.82 2.91 2.26
C ALA A 240 25.32 3.03 1.97
N ARG A 241 25.76 4.02 1.19
CA ARG A 241 27.18 4.31 0.98
C ARG A 241 27.91 4.67 2.26
N ALA A 242 27.18 5.11 3.30
CA ALA A 242 27.72 5.29 4.65
C ALA A 242 28.36 4.02 5.23
N TRP A 243 27.92 2.84 4.79
CA TRP A 243 28.46 1.54 5.19
C TRP A 243 29.18 0.83 4.03
N GLY A 244 29.59 1.56 2.99
CA GLY A 244 30.32 1.01 1.84
C GLY A 244 29.48 0.25 0.82
N ASN A 245 28.14 0.35 0.89
CA ASN A 245 27.24 -0.24 -0.12
C ASN A 245 26.99 0.73 -1.29
N ASP A 246 26.35 0.27 -2.37
CA ASP A 246 26.13 1.04 -3.60
C ASP A 246 24.64 1.32 -3.90
N TYR A 247 23.81 1.38 -2.87
CA TYR A 247 22.37 1.59 -2.97
C TYR A 247 21.82 2.62 -1.97
N PHE A 248 20.66 3.16 -2.31
CA PHE A 248 19.78 3.82 -1.37
C PHE A 248 18.74 2.82 -0.86
N TYR A 249 18.09 3.13 0.25
CA TYR A 249 16.97 2.31 0.72
C TYR A 249 15.87 3.14 1.37
N LEU A 250 14.67 2.57 1.32
CA LEU A 250 13.59 2.93 2.22
C LEU A 250 13.58 1.95 3.38
N CYS A 251 13.82 2.43 4.60
CA CYS A 251 13.66 1.64 5.81
C CYS A 251 12.35 1.99 6.48
N SER A 252 11.37 1.10 6.35
CA SER A 252 10.03 1.31 6.88
C SER A 252 9.93 0.58 8.21
N TRP A 253 10.30 1.27 9.28
CA TRP A 253 10.37 0.66 10.59
C TRP A 253 8.98 0.26 11.10
N VAL A 254 8.87 -1.00 11.50
CA VAL A 254 7.65 -1.60 12.07
C VAL A 254 7.84 -2.05 13.51
N ALA A 255 9.08 -2.06 14.00
CA ALA A 255 9.46 -2.32 15.39
C ALA A 255 10.87 -1.75 15.65
N PRO A 256 11.23 -1.41 16.91
CA PRO A 256 10.51 -1.64 18.17
C PRO A 256 9.63 -0.45 18.59
N ASP A 257 9.21 -0.36 19.86
CA ASP A 257 8.21 0.61 20.37
C ASP A 257 8.43 2.08 19.98
N TRP A 258 9.68 2.55 19.90
CA TRP A 258 9.97 3.94 19.53
C TRP A 258 9.50 4.28 18.10
N THR A 259 9.28 3.27 17.26
CA THR A 259 8.71 3.41 15.92
C THR A 259 7.20 3.66 15.94
N GLY A 260 6.51 3.42 17.07
CA GLY A 260 5.07 3.63 17.21
C GLY A 260 4.18 2.51 16.63
N LEU A 261 4.75 1.36 16.26
CA LEU A 261 4.03 0.21 15.71
C LEU A 261 4.26 -1.09 16.50
N ASN A 262 5.53 -1.45 16.76
CA ASN A 262 5.95 -2.68 17.45
C ASN A 262 5.22 -3.96 17.00
N LEU A 263 5.31 -4.26 15.70
CA LEU A 263 4.55 -5.32 15.05
C LEU A 263 5.31 -6.64 14.87
N ILE A 264 6.62 -6.66 15.14
CA ILE A 264 7.40 -7.89 15.05
C ILE A 264 7.10 -8.75 16.29
N PRO A 265 6.61 -9.99 16.11
CA PRO A 265 6.26 -10.87 17.23
C PRO A 265 7.46 -11.18 18.13
N ILE A 266 7.25 -11.21 19.45
CA ILE A 266 8.29 -11.55 20.44
C ILE A 266 8.00 -12.90 21.08
N SER A 267 6.75 -13.15 21.47
CA SER A 267 6.37 -14.38 22.19
C SER A 267 6.15 -15.56 21.26
N ALA A 268 6.49 -16.76 21.73
CA ALA A 268 6.23 -17.99 21.00
C ALA A 268 4.75 -18.14 20.61
N GLY A 269 4.48 -18.39 19.33
CA GLY A 269 3.15 -18.53 18.75
C GLY A 269 2.53 -17.22 18.24
N ASP A 270 3.10 -16.07 18.57
CA ASP A 270 2.64 -14.79 18.05
C ASP A 270 3.01 -14.64 16.56
N SER A 271 2.13 -14.01 15.79
CA SER A 271 2.37 -13.75 14.38
C SER A 271 1.77 -12.43 13.92
N HIS A 272 2.37 -11.86 12.89
CA HIS A 272 1.87 -10.67 12.21
C HIS A 272 2.04 -10.80 10.70
N ASN A 273 1.07 -10.31 9.94
CA ASN A 273 1.10 -10.35 8.48
C ASN A 273 1.38 -8.95 7.93
N PHE A 274 2.51 -8.77 7.28
CA PHE A 274 2.87 -7.53 6.60
C PHE A 274 2.45 -7.63 5.14
N THR A 275 1.74 -6.63 4.62
CA THR A 275 1.37 -6.56 3.20
C THR A 275 1.71 -5.22 2.59
N TRP A 276 2.44 -5.24 1.48
CA TRP A 276 2.81 -4.05 0.72
C TRP A 276 2.82 -4.33 -0.78
N ILE A 277 2.85 -3.26 -1.57
CA ILE A 277 2.83 -3.28 -3.02
C ILE A 277 4.09 -2.61 -3.52
N VAL A 278 4.75 -3.22 -4.50
CA VAL A 278 5.75 -2.55 -5.35
C VAL A 278 5.29 -2.62 -6.79
N PHE A 279 5.37 -1.51 -7.52
CA PHE A 279 4.95 -1.46 -8.92
C PHE A 279 5.81 -0.51 -9.74
N PRO A 280 6.87 -1.04 -10.39
CA PRO A 280 7.59 -0.33 -11.43
C PRO A 280 6.76 -0.12 -12.70
N HIS A 281 6.77 1.10 -13.26
CA HIS A 281 6.07 1.45 -14.50
C HIS A 281 6.73 2.63 -15.23
N ASN A 282 6.39 2.82 -16.51
CA ASN A 282 6.86 3.92 -17.36
C ASN A 282 5.78 4.94 -17.74
N ASN A 283 4.60 4.90 -17.10
CA ASN A 283 3.48 5.82 -17.36
C ASN A 283 3.64 7.25 -16.79
N GLY A 284 4.80 7.59 -16.22
CA GLY A 284 5.09 8.90 -15.63
C GLY A 284 4.44 9.16 -14.25
N PRO A 285 4.79 10.29 -13.59
CA PRO A 285 4.37 10.58 -12.21
C PRO A 285 2.84 10.75 -12.02
N SER A 286 2.13 11.27 -13.02
CA SER A 286 0.67 11.46 -12.93
C SER A 286 -0.09 10.13 -12.79
N PHE A 287 0.44 9.05 -13.36
CA PHE A 287 -0.07 7.70 -13.13
C PHE A 287 0.14 7.29 -11.66
N SER A 288 1.32 7.52 -11.09
CA SER A 288 1.63 7.22 -9.69
C SER A 288 0.71 7.95 -8.73
N GLU A 289 0.52 9.25 -8.95
CA GLU A 289 -0.36 10.10 -8.13
C GLU A 289 -1.81 9.63 -8.21
N ARG A 290 -2.30 9.28 -9.41
CA ARG A 290 -3.65 8.74 -9.59
C ARG A 290 -3.82 7.38 -8.91
N PHE A 291 -2.83 6.50 -9.02
CA PHE A 291 -2.82 5.19 -8.35
C PHE A 291 -2.92 5.36 -6.82
N ILE A 292 -2.10 6.23 -6.24
CA ILE A 292 -2.09 6.53 -4.80
C ILE A 292 -3.43 7.13 -4.36
N LYS A 293 -4.00 8.05 -5.14
CA LYS A 293 -5.31 8.66 -4.84
C LYS A 293 -6.43 7.61 -4.79
N ILE A 294 -6.50 6.71 -5.77
CA ILE A 294 -7.50 5.65 -5.84
C ILE A 294 -7.38 4.72 -4.62
N LEU A 295 -6.16 4.30 -4.25
CA LEU A 295 -5.95 3.47 -3.06
C LEU A 295 -6.32 4.19 -1.77
N ASN A 296 -6.02 5.48 -1.65
CA ASN A 296 -6.43 6.28 -0.49
C ASN A 296 -7.95 6.39 -0.36
N GLU A 297 -8.69 6.49 -1.47
CA GLU A 297 -10.15 6.42 -1.46
C GLU A 297 -10.64 5.05 -0.98
N GLY A 298 -10.01 3.97 -1.44
CA GLY A 298 -10.25 2.61 -0.95
C GLY A 298 -9.97 2.45 0.55
N LYS A 299 -8.86 3.00 1.06
CA LYS A 299 -8.53 3.02 2.50
C LYS A 299 -9.62 3.75 3.30
N ARG A 300 -10.05 4.93 2.85
CA ARG A 300 -11.15 5.68 3.47
C ARG A 300 -12.46 4.88 3.47
N ALA A 301 -12.76 4.16 2.39
CA ALA A 301 -13.92 3.28 2.34
C ALA A 301 -13.82 2.15 3.38
N ASN A 302 -12.66 1.52 3.51
CA ASN A 302 -12.40 0.49 4.52
C ASN A 302 -12.58 1.01 5.95
N ASP A 303 -12.11 2.22 6.25
CA ASP A 303 -12.31 2.84 7.56
C ASP A 303 -13.78 3.02 7.92
N TYR A 304 -14.61 3.42 6.94
CA TYR A 304 -16.07 3.49 7.13
C TYR A 304 -16.67 2.10 7.34
N ILE A 305 -16.25 1.10 6.57
CA ILE A 305 -16.70 -0.29 6.73
C ILE A 305 -16.42 -0.77 8.16
N LEU A 306 -15.19 -0.62 8.65
CA LEU A 306 -14.78 -1.05 10.00
C LEU A 306 -15.52 -0.30 11.11
N LYS A 307 -15.80 1.00 10.93
CA LYS A 307 -16.59 1.81 11.89
C LYS A 307 -18.04 1.32 11.96
N VAL A 308 -18.67 1.08 10.81
CA VAL A 308 -20.10 0.78 10.74
C VAL A 308 -20.39 -0.69 11.05
N GLU A 309 -19.51 -1.61 10.68
CA GLU A 309 -19.68 -3.04 10.92
C GLU A 309 -19.94 -3.37 12.40
N LYS A 310 -19.30 -2.65 13.31
CA LYS A 310 -19.48 -2.81 14.77
C LYS A 310 -20.87 -2.40 15.27
N ILE A 311 -21.59 -1.57 14.53
CA ILE A 311 -22.84 -0.93 14.99
C ILE A 311 -24.03 -1.21 14.06
N ALA A 312 -23.82 -1.83 12.91
CA ALA A 312 -24.84 -2.05 11.88
C ALA A 312 -25.98 -2.92 12.37
N LYS A 313 -27.21 -2.38 12.36
CA LYS A 313 -28.41 -3.10 12.81
C LYS A 313 -29.55 -3.05 11.79
N SER A 314 -29.63 -2.02 10.95
CA SER A 314 -30.63 -1.92 9.88
C SER A 314 -30.30 -2.86 8.72
N ALA A 315 -31.34 -3.38 8.05
CA ALA A 315 -31.16 -4.25 6.89
C ALA A 315 -30.43 -3.52 5.75
N LYS A 316 -30.78 -2.26 5.49
CA LYS A 316 -30.13 -1.42 4.49
C LYS A 316 -28.63 -1.22 4.76
N ALA A 317 -28.25 -0.88 5.99
CA ALA A 317 -26.83 -0.71 6.32
C ALA A 317 -26.02 -2.00 6.15
N LYS A 318 -26.60 -3.16 6.48
CA LYS A 318 -25.97 -4.47 6.25
C LYS A 318 -25.80 -4.78 4.75
N GLU A 319 -26.80 -4.46 3.94
CA GLU A 319 -26.73 -4.62 2.49
C GLU A 319 -25.66 -3.71 1.86
N ASP A 320 -25.66 -2.43 2.24
CA ASP A 320 -24.68 -1.46 1.77
C ASP A 320 -23.25 -1.86 2.21
N LEU A 321 -23.07 -2.34 3.45
CA LEU A 321 -21.78 -2.89 3.90
C LEU A 321 -21.30 -4.08 3.04
N LYS A 322 -22.20 -5.01 2.70
CA LYS A 322 -21.87 -6.15 1.85
C LYS A 322 -21.38 -5.68 0.48
N LYS A 323 -22.09 -4.73 -0.15
CA LYS A 323 -21.69 -4.16 -1.44
C LYS A 323 -20.36 -3.42 -1.36
N ALA A 324 -20.14 -2.64 -0.28
CA ALA A 324 -18.89 -1.93 -0.06
C ALA A 324 -17.69 -2.89 0.01
N LYS A 325 -17.82 -3.99 0.77
CA LYS A 325 -16.79 -5.04 0.88
C LYS A 325 -16.53 -5.74 -0.45
N GLU A 326 -17.58 -6.00 -1.23
CA GLU A 326 -17.46 -6.62 -2.55
C GLU A 326 -16.73 -5.74 -3.56
N MET A 327 -16.96 -4.42 -3.54
CA MET A 327 -16.23 -3.50 -4.41
C MET A 327 -14.76 -3.36 -3.96
N LEU A 328 -14.54 -3.23 -2.65
CA LEU A 328 -13.19 -3.13 -2.09
C LEU A 328 -12.34 -4.37 -2.37
N SER A 329 -12.93 -5.57 -2.35
CA SER A 329 -12.18 -6.80 -2.66
C SER A 329 -11.71 -6.87 -4.12
N LYS A 330 -12.37 -6.14 -5.04
CA LYS A 330 -11.99 -6.07 -6.46
C LYS A 330 -10.98 -4.95 -6.76
N LEU A 331 -10.80 -4.01 -5.82
CA LEU A 331 -9.97 -2.82 -6.01
C LEU A 331 -8.49 -3.18 -6.25
N LEU A 332 -7.91 -4.01 -5.39
CA LEU A 332 -6.49 -4.37 -5.46
C LEU A 332 -6.15 -5.08 -6.77
N ASP A 333 -6.97 -6.05 -7.18
CA ASP A 333 -6.75 -6.79 -8.42
C ASP A 333 -6.86 -5.85 -9.65
N ALA A 334 -7.84 -4.93 -9.67
CA ALA A 334 -8.00 -3.98 -10.76
C ALA A 334 -6.84 -2.99 -10.86
N ILE A 335 -6.46 -2.38 -9.73
CA ILE A 335 -5.41 -1.35 -9.72
C ILE A 335 -4.03 -1.95 -10.01
N CYS A 336 -3.75 -3.14 -9.47
CA CYS A 336 -2.50 -3.84 -9.75
C CYS A 336 -2.46 -4.37 -11.17
N SER A 337 -3.60 -4.58 -11.85
CA SER A 337 -3.62 -4.89 -13.29
C SER A 337 -3.34 -3.67 -14.18
N GLY A 338 -3.22 -2.47 -13.60
CA GLY A 338 -3.00 -1.21 -14.34
C GLY A 338 -4.29 -0.55 -14.85
N ASP A 339 -5.48 -1.11 -14.55
CA ASP A 339 -6.77 -0.56 -14.96
C ASP A 339 -7.26 0.46 -13.91
N LEU A 340 -6.72 1.68 -14.00
CA LEU A 340 -7.01 2.75 -13.05
C LEU A 340 -8.47 3.22 -13.12
N ASP A 341 -9.11 3.17 -14.30
CA ASP A 341 -10.50 3.60 -14.46
C ASP A 341 -11.46 2.66 -13.72
N LYS A 342 -11.26 1.35 -13.89
CA LYS A 342 -12.05 0.33 -13.18
C LYS A 342 -11.76 0.34 -11.68
N ALA A 343 -10.49 0.52 -11.30
CA ALA A 343 -10.09 0.64 -9.91
C ALA A 343 -10.73 1.87 -9.24
N GLU A 344 -10.74 3.03 -9.90
CA GLU A 344 -11.42 4.24 -9.42
C GLU A 344 -12.92 3.99 -9.25
N GLY A 345 -13.57 3.35 -10.23
CA GLY A 345 -14.97 2.93 -10.10
C GLY A 345 -15.23 2.08 -8.86
N TYR A 346 -14.40 1.06 -8.62
CA TYR A 346 -14.51 0.22 -7.42
C TYR A 346 -14.27 0.99 -6.11
N ALA A 347 -13.28 1.87 -6.06
CA ALA A 347 -13.00 2.68 -4.87
C ALA A 347 -14.17 3.63 -4.56
N THR A 348 -14.68 4.33 -5.58
CA THR A 348 -15.80 5.26 -5.42
C THR A 348 -17.10 4.57 -5.04
N ASP A 349 -17.42 3.43 -5.66
CA ASP A 349 -18.61 2.67 -5.28
C ASP A 349 -18.47 2.09 -3.86
N ALA A 350 -17.30 1.56 -3.50
CA ALA A 350 -17.03 1.10 -2.14
C ALA A 350 -17.25 2.21 -1.11
N TYR A 351 -16.68 3.40 -1.38
CA TYR A 351 -16.83 4.58 -0.52
C TYR A 351 -18.29 5.02 -0.41
N LYS A 352 -19.01 5.10 -1.53
CA LYS A 352 -20.43 5.48 -1.59
C LYS A 352 -21.29 4.54 -0.75
N TYR A 353 -21.13 3.22 -0.90
CA TYR A 353 -21.89 2.25 -0.12
C TYR A 353 -21.51 2.29 1.37
N ALA A 354 -20.22 2.36 1.70
CA ALA A 354 -19.76 2.44 3.10
C ALA A 354 -20.31 3.70 3.81
N ARG A 355 -20.30 4.84 3.12
CA ARG A 355 -20.89 6.10 3.61
C ARG A 355 -22.41 6.02 3.76
N SER A 356 -23.12 5.40 2.81
CA SER A 356 -24.57 5.17 2.89
C SER A 356 -24.95 4.33 4.12
N ALA A 357 -24.18 3.28 4.39
CA ALA A 357 -24.35 2.45 5.58
C ALA A 357 -24.14 3.26 6.87
N TYR A 358 -23.08 4.07 6.93
CA TYR A 358 -22.80 4.96 8.05
C TYR A 358 -23.94 5.95 8.30
N SER A 359 -24.37 6.67 7.26
CA SER A 359 -25.47 7.64 7.36
C SER A 359 -26.76 6.97 7.82
N THR A 360 -27.07 5.76 7.33
CA THR A 360 -28.27 5.03 7.74
C THR A 360 -28.26 4.71 9.25
N GLU A 361 -27.15 4.22 9.80
CA GLU A 361 -27.06 3.95 11.24
C GLU A 361 -27.00 5.23 12.08
N ALA A 362 -26.28 6.25 11.62
CA ALA A 362 -26.23 7.54 12.29
C ALA A 362 -27.62 8.19 12.39
N THR A 363 -28.40 8.17 11.29
CA THR A 363 -29.80 8.66 11.30
C THR A 363 -30.67 7.82 12.22
N ARG A 364 -30.55 6.48 12.20
CA ARG A 364 -31.31 5.60 13.08
C ARG A 364 -31.00 5.85 14.56
N ALA A 365 -29.72 6.05 14.90
CA ALA A 365 -29.30 6.41 16.24
C ALA A 365 -29.83 7.80 16.64
N GLY A 366 -29.68 8.81 15.77
CA GLY A 366 -30.18 10.16 16.00
C GLY A 366 -31.70 10.21 16.21
N ILE A 367 -32.47 9.48 15.42
CA ILE A 367 -33.92 9.38 15.61
C ILE A 367 -34.24 8.80 16.99
N ARG A 368 -33.60 7.69 17.37
CA ARG A 368 -33.89 6.99 18.63
C ARG A 368 -33.46 7.74 19.88
N TYR A 369 -32.29 8.35 19.84
CA TYR A 369 -31.65 8.93 21.03
C TYR A 369 -31.78 10.46 21.12
N ILE A 370 -32.18 11.13 20.04
CA ILE A 370 -32.35 12.60 20.02
C ILE A 370 -33.79 12.96 19.68
N VAL A 371 -34.30 12.54 18.52
CA VAL A 371 -35.61 13.01 18.02
C VAL A 371 -36.76 12.48 18.88
N ILE A 372 -36.82 11.18 19.18
CA ILE A 372 -37.89 10.60 19.99
C ILE A 372 -37.95 11.25 21.39
N PRO A 373 -36.83 11.40 22.14
CA PRO A 373 -36.84 12.13 23.40
C PRO A 373 -37.34 13.58 23.30
N ILE A 374 -36.90 14.34 22.29
CA ILE A 374 -37.36 15.72 22.08
C ILE A 374 -38.87 15.76 21.84
N VAL A 375 -39.40 14.89 20.99
CA VAL A 375 -40.84 14.82 20.70
C VAL A 375 -41.63 14.48 21.97
N ILE A 376 -41.15 13.55 22.79
CA ILE A 376 -41.76 13.21 24.09
C ILE A 376 -41.77 14.44 25.01
N CYS A 377 -40.65 15.16 25.15
CA CYS A 377 -40.56 16.36 25.98
C CYS A 377 -41.54 17.44 25.51
N VAL A 378 -41.62 17.70 24.20
CA VAL A 378 -42.56 18.69 23.63
C VAL A 378 -44.00 18.28 23.86
N ALA A 379 -44.34 16.99 23.69
CA ALA A 379 -45.68 16.48 23.95
C ALA A 379 -46.07 16.61 25.43
N LEU A 380 -45.16 16.25 26.35
CA LEU A 380 -45.37 16.39 27.79
C LEU A 380 -45.55 17.86 28.19
N TYR A 381 -44.74 18.77 27.63
CA TYR A 381 -44.88 20.20 27.84
C TYR A 381 -46.23 20.73 27.33
N GLY A 382 -46.66 20.30 26.14
CA GLY A 382 -47.97 20.66 25.58
C GLY A 382 -49.14 20.18 26.44
N ILE A 383 -49.06 18.96 26.99
CA ILE A 383 -50.06 18.43 27.93
C ILE A 383 -50.08 19.25 29.23
N ALA A 384 -48.91 19.58 29.78
CA ALA A 384 -48.79 20.39 30.98
C ALA A 384 -49.36 21.81 30.77
N ALA A 385 -49.02 22.45 29.66
CA ALA A 385 -49.53 23.77 29.30
C ALA A 385 -51.05 23.80 29.08
N LYS A 386 -51.63 22.74 28.49
CA LYS A 386 -53.09 22.60 28.32
C LYS A 386 -53.80 22.42 29.66
N LYS A 387 -53.24 21.63 30.58
CA LYS A 387 -53.75 21.54 31.97
C LYS A 387 -53.68 22.89 32.70
N TRP A 388 -52.65 23.69 32.43
CA TRP A 388 -52.48 24.98 33.09
C TRP A 388 -53.44 26.05 32.56
N LYS A 389 -53.75 26.03 31.25
CA LYS A 389 -54.73 26.95 30.63
C LYS A 389 -56.19 26.52 30.81
N GLY A 390 -56.46 25.26 31.12
CA GLY A 390 -57.81 24.77 31.45
C GLY A 390 -58.21 24.95 32.91
N GLY A 391 -57.44 25.73 33.68
CA GLY A 391 -57.65 26.01 35.10
C GLY A 391 -58.02 27.46 35.39
N GLU A 392 -58.81 28.11 34.54
CA GLU A 392 -59.54 29.30 34.98
C GLU A 392 -60.69 28.85 35.91
N PRO A 393 -60.80 29.38 37.13
CA PRO A 393 -61.89 29.04 38.04
C PRO A 393 -63.22 29.58 37.49
N GLU A 394 -64.26 28.74 37.49
CA GLU A 394 -65.64 29.19 37.30
C GLU A 394 -65.92 30.30 38.32
N GLU A 395 -66.24 31.50 37.82
CA GLU A 395 -66.84 32.56 38.63
C GLU A 395 -68.16 32.03 39.20
N ILE A 396 -68.19 31.86 40.52
CA ILE A 396 -69.43 31.64 41.25
C ILE A 396 -70.17 32.97 41.21
N GLU A 397 -71.19 33.07 40.35
CA GLU A 397 -72.20 34.13 40.43
C GLU A 397 -72.91 34.03 41.80
N GLU A 398 -72.61 34.96 42.71
CA GLU A 398 -73.46 35.21 43.88
C GLU A 398 -74.77 35.87 43.42
N GLY A 399 -75.78 35.04 43.16
CA GLY A 399 -77.16 35.45 43.01
C GLY A 399 -77.80 35.81 44.34
N LYS A 400 -78.52 36.94 44.35
CA LYS A 400 -79.39 37.44 45.44
C LYS A 400 -80.50 36.48 45.85
#